data_AF-A0A1S2K3U1-F1
#
_entry.id   AF-A0A1S2K3U1-F1
#
_cell.length_a   1.000
_cell.length_b   1.000
_cell.length_c   1.000
_cell.angle_alpha   90.00
_cell.angle_beta   90.00
_cell.angle_gamma   90.00
#
_symmetry.space_group_name_H-M   'P 1'
#
loop_
_entity.id
_entity.type
_entity.pdbx_description
1 polymer ?
#
loop_
_entity_poly.entity_id
_entity_poly.type
_entity_poly.pdbx_seq_one_letter_code
_entity_poly.pdbx_strand_id
1 'polypeptide(L)'
;MSAPHSLESPAPYVLLSPATPTDPDGRYPFGHLILSLTDQLNSTASFRQAATFTDQVLEPTDGLLERLAEFFEAAGEKAKESEDDEAFDLAADFEAAACDIRALGEQLHTATDRMRSLQAVPVAARPAVPSAPAVRSGRVR
;
A
#
# COMPACT_ATOMS: atom_id res chain seq x y z
N MET A 1 24.45 -27.81 -37.06
CA MET A 1 24.90 -26.48 -36.59
C MET A 1 23.66 -25.76 -36.08
N SER A 2 23.41 -25.86 -34.77
CA SER A 2 22.22 -25.27 -34.14
C SER A 2 22.52 -23.84 -33.71
N ALA A 3 21.62 -22.91 -34.03
CA ALA A 3 21.71 -21.51 -33.61
C ALA A 3 21.52 -21.38 -32.09
N PRO A 4 22.16 -20.39 -31.43
CA PRO A 4 21.93 -20.16 -30.01
C PRO A 4 20.59 -19.43 -29.80
N HIS A 5 19.76 -19.97 -28.91
CA HIS A 5 18.64 -19.25 -28.32
C HIS A 5 19.19 -18.03 -27.58
N SER A 6 18.92 -16.84 -28.12
CA SER A 6 19.09 -15.60 -27.36
C SER A 6 18.03 -15.58 -26.27
N LEU A 7 18.47 -15.56 -25.02
CA LEU A 7 17.61 -15.28 -23.87
C LEU A 7 17.20 -13.81 -23.98
N GLU A 8 16.00 -13.58 -24.53
CA GLU A 8 15.35 -12.29 -24.48
C GLU A 8 15.14 -11.92 -23.01
N SER A 9 15.93 -10.97 -22.53
CA SER A 9 15.79 -10.39 -21.19
C SER A 9 14.36 -9.85 -21.07
N PRO A 10 13.57 -10.24 -20.05
CA PRO A 10 12.23 -9.71 -19.91
C PRO A 10 12.33 -8.20 -19.71
N ALA A 11 11.69 -7.45 -20.63
CA ALA A 11 11.63 -5.99 -20.58
C ALA A 11 11.20 -5.52 -19.18
N PRO A 12 11.78 -4.43 -18.65
CA PRO A 12 11.34 -3.90 -17.37
C PRO A 12 9.86 -3.53 -17.51
N TYR A 13 9.02 -4.09 -16.64
CA TYR A 13 7.66 -3.62 -16.49
C TYR A 13 7.74 -2.15 -16.07
N VAL A 14 7.62 -1.24 -17.04
CA VAL A 14 7.48 0.19 -16.77
C VAL A 14 6.08 0.38 -16.22
N LEU A 15 5.95 0.19 -14.91
CA LEU A 15 4.81 0.66 -14.16
C LEU A 15 4.94 2.18 -14.14
N LEU A 16 4.40 2.84 -15.17
CA LEU A 16 4.31 4.30 -15.25
C LEU A 16 3.37 4.80 -14.14
N SER A 17 3.89 4.88 -12.92
CA SER A 17 3.26 5.68 -11.87
C SER A 17 3.77 7.11 -11.99
N PRO A 18 2.89 8.12 -11.84
CA PRO A 18 3.29 9.51 -11.96
C PRO A 18 4.31 9.87 -10.88
N ALA A 19 5.28 10.70 -11.27
CA ALA A 19 6.26 11.32 -10.38
C ALA A 19 5.60 11.91 -9.12
N THR A 20 6.17 11.65 -7.96
CA THR A 20 5.73 12.29 -6.71
C THR A 20 6.58 13.54 -6.44
N PRO A 21 6.12 14.50 -5.62
CA PRO A 21 6.92 15.68 -5.29
C PRO A 21 8.30 15.33 -4.69
N THR A 22 8.39 14.19 -4.00
CA THR A 22 9.62 13.67 -3.37
C THR A 22 10.43 12.73 -4.28
N ASP A 23 9.83 12.23 -5.36
CA ASP A 23 10.49 11.43 -6.40
C ASP A 23 10.06 11.92 -7.79
N PRO A 24 10.56 13.10 -8.22
CA PRO A 24 10.17 13.73 -9.48
C PRO A 24 10.61 12.91 -10.71
N ASP A 25 11.63 12.06 -10.55
CA ASP A 25 12.21 11.25 -11.62
C ASP A 25 11.62 9.83 -11.69
N GLY A 26 10.75 9.45 -10.75
CA GLY A 26 10.16 8.11 -10.70
C GLY A 26 11.16 6.99 -10.44
N ARG A 27 12.18 7.24 -9.61
CA ARG A 27 13.21 6.27 -9.24
C ARG A 27 12.69 5.11 -8.38
N TYR A 28 11.55 5.27 -7.72
CA TYR A 28 11.01 4.27 -6.79
C TYR A 28 9.64 3.73 -7.24
N PRO A 29 9.58 2.95 -8.34
CA PRO A 29 8.32 2.47 -8.90
C PRO A 29 7.50 1.63 -7.91
N PHE A 30 8.13 0.76 -7.11
CA PHE A 30 7.44 -0.02 -6.08
C PHE A 30 6.88 0.85 -4.95
N GLY A 31 7.60 1.92 -4.58
CA GLY A 31 7.08 2.92 -3.64
C GLY A 31 5.85 3.63 -4.20
N HIS A 32 5.85 3.95 -5.49
CA HIS A 32 4.69 4.54 -6.15
C HIS A 32 3.49 3.58 -6.26
N LEU A 33 3.71 2.27 -6.40
CA LEU A 33 2.63 1.28 -6.34
C LEU A 33 1.97 1.26 -4.97
N ILE A 34 2.76 1.24 -3.89
CA ILE A 34 2.26 1.27 -2.51
C ILE A 34 1.53 2.59 -2.25
N LEU A 35 2.04 3.71 -2.74
CA LEU A 35 1.34 5.00 -2.67
C LEU A 35 -0.01 4.95 -3.40
N SER A 36 -0.04 4.40 -4.61
CA SER A 36 -1.28 4.27 -5.39
C SER A 36 -2.31 3.37 -4.71
N LEU A 37 -1.86 2.31 -4.02
CA LEU A 37 -2.72 1.46 -3.18
C LEU A 37 -3.28 2.24 -1.99
N THR A 38 -2.45 3.07 -1.36
CA THR A 38 -2.82 3.94 -0.23
C THR A 38 -3.84 5.00 -0.64
N ASP A 39 -3.65 5.63 -1.80
CA ASP A 39 -4.58 6.60 -2.35
C ASP A 39 -5.94 5.97 -2.66
N GLN A 40 -5.95 4.75 -3.23
CA GLN A 40 -7.17 3.98 -3.46
C GLN A 40 -7.89 3.66 -2.15
N LEU A 41 -7.17 3.21 -1.11
CA LEU A 41 -7.71 2.97 0.23
C LEU A 41 -8.38 4.24 0.78
N ASN A 42 -7.70 5.39 0.71
CA ASN A 42 -8.20 6.68 1.20
C ASN A 42 -9.40 7.20 0.41
N SER A 43 -9.54 6.80 -0.86
CA SER A 43 -10.67 7.19 -1.71
C SER A 43 -11.94 6.34 -1.51
N THR A 44 -11.89 5.28 -0.71
CA THR A 44 -13.01 4.36 -0.53
C THR A 44 -14.23 5.03 0.10
N ALA A 45 -15.42 4.66 -0.38
CA ALA A 45 -16.69 5.19 0.15
C ALA A 45 -17.22 4.37 1.34
N SER A 46 -16.58 3.25 1.67
CA SER A 46 -17.04 2.36 2.74
C SER A 46 -15.90 1.53 3.33
N PHE A 47 -16.05 1.14 4.60
CA PHE A 47 -15.10 0.25 5.27
C PHE A 47 -15.01 -1.13 4.63
N ARG A 48 -16.07 -1.61 3.97
CA ARG A 48 -16.02 -2.86 3.20
C ARG A 48 -15.06 -2.77 2.02
N GLN A 49 -15.07 -1.64 1.30
CA GLN A 49 -14.11 -1.40 0.21
C GLN A 49 -12.70 -1.23 0.76
N ALA A 50 -12.53 -0.49 1.86
CA ALA A 50 -11.24 -0.33 2.52
C ALA A 50 -10.64 -1.68 2.97
N ALA A 51 -11.50 -2.59 3.45
CA ALA A 51 -11.09 -3.92 3.84
C ALA A 51 -10.59 -4.75 2.65
N THR A 52 -11.13 -4.57 1.45
CA THR A 52 -10.60 -5.24 0.25
C THR A 52 -9.17 -4.81 -0.06
N PHE A 53 -8.82 -3.54 0.11
CA PHE A 53 -7.44 -3.08 -0.06
C PHE A 53 -6.52 -3.54 1.07
N THR A 54 -7.03 -3.57 2.30
CA THR A 54 -6.28 -4.12 3.45
C THR A 54 -5.99 -5.61 3.27
N ASP A 55 -6.93 -6.37 2.70
CA ASP A 55 -6.77 -7.78 2.36
C ASP A 55 -5.62 -8.01 1.36
N GLN A 56 -5.44 -7.15 0.35
CA GLN A 56 -4.30 -7.24 -0.59
C GLN A 56 -2.94 -7.12 0.11
N VAL A 57 -2.88 -6.46 1.26
CA VAL A 57 -1.63 -6.32 2.03
C VAL A 57 -1.42 -7.50 2.97
N LEU A 58 -2.50 -7.97 3.61
CA LEU A 58 -2.46 -8.92 4.72
C LEU A 58 -2.76 -10.37 4.33
N GLU A 59 -3.10 -10.66 3.08
CA GLU A 59 -3.31 -12.03 2.63
C GLU A 59 -2.02 -12.85 2.89
N PRO A 60 -2.09 -13.96 3.62
CA PRO A 60 -0.91 -14.64 4.17
C PRO A 60 -0.05 -15.39 3.14
N THR A 61 -0.52 -15.60 1.92
CA THR A 61 0.16 -16.40 0.88
C THR A 61 0.68 -15.53 -0.26
N ASP A 62 -0.12 -14.56 -0.70
CA ASP A 62 0.08 -13.73 -1.88
C ASP A 62 -0.01 -12.24 -1.59
N GLY A 63 -0.28 -11.86 -0.35
CA GLY A 63 -0.33 -10.47 0.08
C GLY A 63 1.04 -9.78 0.01
N LEU A 64 0.99 -8.45 0.03
CA LEU A 64 2.19 -7.62 -0.07
C LEU A 64 3.23 -7.94 1.00
N LEU A 65 2.82 -8.22 2.25
CA LEU A 65 3.76 -8.52 3.32
C LEU A 65 4.51 -9.83 3.07
N GLU A 66 3.85 -10.89 2.59
CA GLU A 66 4.54 -12.16 2.28
C GLU A 66 5.54 -11.97 1.14
N ARG A 67 5.12 -11.29 0.06
CA ARG A 67 6.02 -10.99 -1.08
C ARG A 67 7.22 -10.12 -0.67
N LEU A 68 7.05 -9.24 0.32
CA LEU A 68 8.14 -8.42 0.85
C LEU A 68 9.08 -9.23 1.74
N ALA A 69 8.55 -10.16 2.54
CA ALA A 69 9.37 -11.08 3.34
C ALA A 69 10.24 -11.98 2.43
N GLU A 70 9.64 -12.59 1.41
CA GLU A 70 10.37 -13.38 0.40
C GLU A 70 11.45 -12.58 -0.33
N PHE A 71 11.17 -11.30 -0.62
CA PHE A 71 12.17 -10.41 -1.23
C PHE A 71 13.39 -10.24 -0.33
N PHE A 72 13.21 -10.06 0.98
CA PHE A 72 14.33 -9.93 1.90
C PHE A 72 15.09 -11.24 2.08
N GLU A 73 14.41 -12.39 2.14
CA GLU A 73 15.08 -13.70 2.12
C GLU A 73 15.95 -13.86 0.87
N ALA A 74 15.42 -13.52 -0.31
CA ALA A 74 16.18 -13.55 -1.55
C ALA A 74 17.37 -12.57 -1.54
N ALA A 75 17.22 -11.40 -0.92
CA ALA A 75 18.31 -10.44 -0.75
C ALA A 75 19.41 -10.98 0.18
N GLY A 76 19.04 -11.68 1.26
CA GLY A 76 19.97 -12.36 2.16
C GLY A 76 20.75 -13.47 1.46
N GLU A 77 20.08 -14.31 0.67
CA GLU A 77 20.75 -15.32 -0.16
C GLU A 77 21.69 -14.68 -1.18
N LYS A 78 21.26 -13.56 -1.80
CA LYS A 78 22.11 -12.83 -2.74
C LYS A 78 23.36 -12.23 -2.07
N ALA A 79 23.26 -11.77 -0.84
CA ALA A 79 24.40 -11.24 -0.08
C ALA A 79 25.46 -12.34 0.14
N LYS A 80 25.03 -13.54 0.53
CA LYS A 80 25.92 -14.70 0.79
C LYS A 80 26.76 -15.10 -0.43
N GLU A 81 26.34 -14.77 -1.65
CA GLU A 81 27.13 -15.03 -2.87
C GLU A 81 28.45 -14.24 -2.96
N SER A 82 28.62 -13.18 -2.16
CA SER A 82 29.81 -12.32 -2.22
C SER A 82 31.06 -12.94 -1.59
N GLU A 83 30.93 -14.05 -0.84
CA GLU A 83 32.00 -14.69 -0.07
C GLU A 83 32.72 -13.75 0.93
N ASP A 84 32.12 -12.59 1.23
CA ASP A 84 32.59 -11.62 2.23
C ASP A 84 32.09 -12.01 3.62
N ASP A 85 32.94 -11.88 4.64
CA ASP A 85 32.56 -12.12 6.03
C ASP A 85 31.45 -11.15 6.48
N GLU A 86 31.44 -9.90 5.99
CA GLU A 86 30.38 -8.92 6.29
C GLU A 86 29.03 -9.31 5.66
N ALA A 87 29.03 -10.17 4.64
CA ALA A 87 27.81 -10.58 3.97
C ALA A 87 26.96 -11.56 4.79
N PHE A 88 27.57 -12.30 5.72
CA PHE A 88 26.83 -13.15 6.64
C PHE A 88 26.01 -12.33 7.63
N ASP A 89 26.58 -11.25 8.18
CA ASP A 89 25.87 -10.34 9.08
C ASP A 89 24.71 -9.66 8.33
N LEU A 90 24.97 -9.16 7.11
CA LEU A 90 23.91 -8.55 6.28
C LEU A 90 22.80 -9.54 5.92
N ALA A 91 23.14 -10.80 5.64
CA ALA A 91 22.13 -11.80 5.36
C ALA A 91 21.26 -12.12 6.59
N ALA A 92 21.85 -12.14 7.78
CA ALA A 92 21.12 -12.31 9.03
C ALA A 92 20.15 -11.13 9.28
N ASP A 93 20.56 -9.90 8.98
CA ASP A 93 19.69 -8.73 9.06
C ASP A 93 18.48 -8.84 8.13
N PHE A 94 18.68 -9.33 6.90
CA PHE A 94 17.57 -9.54 5.95
C PHE A 94 16.63 -10.68 6.38
N GLU A 95 17.16 -11.78 6.90
CA GLU A 95 16.35 -12.89 7.44
C GLU A 95 15.51 -12.42 8.64
N ALA A 96 16.11 -11.62 9.54
CA ALA A 96 15.40 -11.01 10.66
C ALA A 96 14.27 -10.08 10.17
N ALA A 97 14.52 -9.25 9.16
CA ALA A 97 13.50 -8.38 8.58
C ALA A 97 12.34 -9.17 7.97
N ALA A 98 12.62 -10.27 7.26
CA ALA A 98 11.58 -11.14 6.71
C ALA A 98 10.71 -11.77 7.83
N CYS A 99 11.34 -12.21 8.91
CA CYS A 99 10.64 -12.72 10.09
C CYS A 99 9.72 -11.65 10.73
N ASP A 100 10.23 -10.44 10.93
CA ASP A 100 9.47 -9.32 11.49
C ASP A 100 8.27 -8.93 10.63
N ILE A 101 8.41 -8.98 9.30
CA ILE A 101 7.33 -8.68 8.35
C ILE A 101 6.21 -9.73 8.44
N ARG A 102 6.54 -11.02 8.51
CA ARG A 102 5.53 -12.08 8.70
C ARG A 102 4.86 -11.97 10.07
N ALA A 103 5.63 -11.67 11.11
CA ALA A 103 5.09 -11.40 12.44
C ALA A 103 4.12 -10.21 12.44
N LEU A 104 4.39 -9.17 11.66
CA LEU A 104 3.45 -8.05 11.47
C LEU A 104 2.15 -8.50 10.80
N GLY A 105 2.23 -9.35 9.76
CA GLY A 105 1.06 -9.95 9.12
C GLY A 105 0.22 -10.77 10.12
N GLU A 106 0.88 -11.60 10.93
CA GLU A 106 0.25 -12.34 12.02
C GLU A 106 -0.38 -11.42 13.06
N GLN A 107 0.26 -10.31 13.45
CA GLN A 107 -0.34 -9.36 14.38
C GLN A 107 -1.62 -8.71 13.82
N LEU A 108 -1.66 -8.50 12.51
CA LEU A 108 -2.75 -7.83 11.81
C LEU A 108 -3.78 -8.78 11.19
N HIS A 109 -3.68 -10.10 11.37
CA HIS A 109 -4.54 -11.08 10.67
C HIS A 109 -6.05 -10.85 10.83
N THR A 110 -6.50 -10.25 11.94
CA THR A 110 -7.93 -9.91 12.16
C THR A 110 -8.35 -8.53 11.65
N ALA A 111 -7.40 -7.71 11.22
CA ALA A 111 -7.65 -6.30 10.88
C ALA A 111 -8.64 -6.15 9.72
N THR A 112 -8.55 -7.02 8.70
CA THR A 112 -9.48 -7.01 7.57
C THR A 112 -10.91 -7.26 8.03
N ASP A 113 -11.15 -8.28 8.84
CA ASP A 113 -12.50 -8.59 9.34
C ASP A 113 -13.02 -7.55 10.33
N ARG A 114 -12.14 -7.00 11.16
CA ARG A 114 -12.46 -5.86 12.02
C ARG A 114 -12.83 -4.63 11.20
N MET A 115 -12.16 -4.37 10.09
CA MET A 115 -12.50 -3.26 9.20
C MET A 115 -13.86 -3.50 8.52
N ARG A 116 -14.16 -4.73 8.09
CA ARG A 116 -15.49 -5.09 7.52
C ARG A 116 -16.63 -4.91 8.53
N SER A 117 -16.37 -5.05 9.82
CA SER A 117 -17.39 -4.91 10.87
C SER A 117 -17.65 -3.46 11.30
N LEU A 118 -16.83 -2.50 10.85
CA LEU A 118 -17.09 -1.08 11.09
C LEU A 118 -18.36 -0.63 10.36
N GLN A 119 -19.28 -0.04 11.11
CA GLN A 119 -20.47 0.62 10.55
C GLN A 119 -20.18 2.10 10.35
N ALA A 120 -20.59 2.67 9.22
CA ALA A 120 -20.56 4.11 9.03
C ALA A 120 -21.52 4.75 10.04
N VAL A 121 -21.01 5.61 10.92
CA VAL A 121 -21.87 6.48 11.73
C VAL A 121 -22.58 7.42 10.75
N PRO A 122 -23.92 7.43 10.68
CA PRO A 122 -24.62 8.38 9.84
C PRO A 122 -24.24 9.79 10.30
N VAL A 123 -23.69 10.60 9.39
CA VAL A 123 -23.54 12.03 9.63
C VAL A 123 -24.96 12.57 9.80
N ALA A 124 -25.35 12.83 11.04
CA ALA A 124 -26.62 13.47 11.34
C ALA A 124 -26.65 14.78 10.54
N ALA A 125 -27.63 14.90 9.64
CA ALA A 125 -27.84 16.11 8.86
C ALA A 125 -27.86 17.30 9.82
N ARG A 126 -26.89 18.21 9.66
CA ARG A 126 -26.80 19.44 10.43
C ARG A 126 -28.17 20.13 10.33
N PRO A 127 -28.86 20.42 11.45
CA PRO A 127 -30.18 21.03 11.38
C PRO A 127 -30.08 22.32 10.58
N ALA A 128 -30.87 22.41 9.50
CA ALA A 128 -30.94 23.58 8.66
C ALA A 128 -31.27 24.79 9.54
N VAL A 129 -30.35 25.75 9.58
CA VAL A 129 -30.58 27.02 10.29
C VAL A 129 -31.78 27.68 9.60
N PRO A 130 -32.89 27.98 10.31
CA PRO A 130 -34.03 28.63 9.67
C PRO A 130 -33.60 30.02 9.20
N SER A 131 -33.67 30.26 7.88
CA SER A 131 -33.45 31.57 7.28
C SER A 131 -34.39 32.59 7.92
N ALA A 132 -33.83 33.64 8.51
CA ALA A 132 -34.57 34.73 9.13
C ALA A 132 -35.49 35.43 8.10
N PRO A 133 -36.68 35.90 8.50
CA PRO A 133 -37.61 36.54 7.59
C PRO A 133 -37.09 37.91 7.15
N ALA A 134 -37.23 38.20 5.85
CA ALA A 134 -36.91 39.49 5.25
C ALA A 134 -37.75 40.61 5.89
N VAL A 135 -37.09 41.58 6.51
CA VAL A 135 -37.73 42.79 7.03
C VAL A 135 -38.25 43.61 5.84
N ARG A 136 -39.57 43.65 5.69
CA ARG A 136 -40.28 44.51 4.72
C ARG A 136 -40.19 45.95 5.20
N SER A 137 -39.23 46.71 4.65
CA SER A 137 -39.15 48.16 4.87
C SER A 137 -40.42 48.85 4.39
N GLY A 138 -41.08 49.53 5.33
CA GLY A 138 -42.28 50.32 5.10
C GLY A 138 -41.98 51.57 4.27
N ARG A 139 -42.85 51.82 3.30
CA ARG A 139 -42.91 53.05 2.51
C ARG A 139 -43.74 54.07 3.31
N VAL A 140 -43.16 55.22 3.67
CA VAL A 140 -43.92 56.37 4.15
C VAL A 140 -43.69 57.53 3.19
N ARG A 141 -44.80 57.87 2.52
CA ARG A 141 -45.21 59.08 1.77
C ARG A 141 -44.15 60.05 1.28
#